data_AF-A0A5R2MRR1-F1
#
_entry.id   AF-A0A5R2MRR1-F1
#
_cell.length_a   1.000
_cell.length_b   1.000
_cell.length_c   1.000
_cell.angle_alpha   90.00
_cell.angle_beta   90.00
_cell.angle_gamma   90.00
#
_symmetry.space_group_name_H-M   'P 1'
#
loop_
_entity.id
_entity.type
_entity.pdbx_description
1 polymer ?
#
loop_
_entity_poly.entity_id
_entity_poly.type
_entity_poly.pdbx_seq_one_letter_code
_entity_poly.pdbx_strand_id
1 'polypeptide(L)'
;VVGVSSAFDFPVAVWSWNGALALVCGDAVVWKPSEKTPLTALACEAIFKRAVKRFGPDAPQGLAPVLIGDRAVGEILVDHPKVPLVSATGST
;
A
#
# COMPACT_ATOMS: atom_id res chain seq x y z
N VAL A 1 4.14 1.39 -10.62
CA VAL A 1 4.13 1.52 -9.13
C VAL A 1 3.02 2.50 -8.77
N VAL A 2 2.12 2.09 -7.88
CA VAL A 2 1.02 2.92 -7.37
C VAL A 2 1.26 3.25 -5.90
N GLY A 3 1.22 4.53 -5.55
CA GLY A 3 1.20 4.99 -4.17
C GLY A 3 -0.23 4.96 -3.63
N VAL A 4 -0.45 4.39 -2.45
CA VAL A 4 -1.76 4.38 -1.79
C VAL A 4 -1.64 5.08 -0.45
N SER A 5 -2.49 6.09 -0.22
CA SER A 5 -2.66 6.75 1.07
C SER A 5 -4.10 6.54 1.54
N SER A 6 -4.31 5.82 2.64
CA SER A 6 -5.64 5.43 3.13
C SER A 6 -6.00 6.07 4.47
N ALA A 7 -7.27 6.41 4.64
CA ALA A 7 -7.84 6.92 5.88
C ALA A 7 -7.98 5.83 6.97
N PHE A 8 -8.39 6.25 8.18
CA PHE A 8 -8.48 5.39 9.37
C PHE A 8 -9.81 4.62 9.48
N ASP A 9 -10.87 5.09 8.84
CA ASP A 9 -12.24 4.60 8.95
C ASP A 9 -12.47 3.31 8.15
N PHE A 10 -11.79 3.17 7.01
CA PHE A 10 -11.71 1.92 6.23
C PHE A 10 -10.27 1.44 6.08
N PRO A 11 -9.62 1.00 7.18
CA PRO A 11 -8.16 0.90 7.26
C PRO A 11 -7.55 -0.30 6.53
N VAL A 12 -8.39 -1.13 5.89
CA VAL A 12 -7.96 -2.26 5.07
C VAL A 12 -8.67 -2.31 3.71
N ALA A 13 -9.92 -1.85 3.63
CA ALA A 13 -10.73 -1.98 2.42
C ALA A 13 -10.22 -1.08 1.27
N VAL A 14 -9.90 0.18 1.57
CA VAL A 14 -9.37 1.14 0.59
C VAL A 14 -8.05 0.63 -0.03
N TRP A 15 -7.17 0.08 0.81
CA TRP A 15 -5.95 -0.57 0.33
C TRP A 15 -6.25 -1.84 -0.47
N SER A 16 -7.21 -2.66 -0.04
CA SER A 16 -7.52 -3.91 -0.73
C SER A 16 -8.07 -3.67 -2.14
N TRP A 17 -8.93 -2.66 -2.33
CA TRP A 17 -9.43 -2.29 -3.65
C TRP A 17 -8.31 -1.85 -4.60
N ASN A 18 -7.46 -0.91 -4.15
CA ASN A 18 -6.34 -0.44 -4.93
C ASN A 18 -5.30 -1.53 -5.17
N GLY A 19 -4.95 -2.26 -4.12
CA GLY A 19 -3.95 -3.32 -4.13
C GLY A 19 -4.31 -4.46 -5.07
N ALA A 20 -5.55 -4.94 -5.01
CA ALA A 20 -6.01 -6.00 -5.89
C ALA A 20 -5.95 -5.57 -7.37
N LEU A 21 -6.47 -4.38 -7.69
CA LEU A 21 -6.48 -3.85 -9.05
C LEU A 21 -5.07 -3.57 -9.58
N ALA A 22 -4.23 -2.87 -8.80
CA ALA A 22 -2.87 -2.56 -9.20
C ALA A 22 -2.05 -3.83 -9.48
N LEU A 23 -2.12 -4.83 -8.59
CA LEU A 23 -1.37 -6.06 -8.76
C LEU A 23 -1.78 -6.84 -10.02
N VAL A 24 -3.08 -6.94 -10.34
CA VAL A 24 -3.52 -7.62 -11.58
C VAL A 24 -3.21 -6.81 -12.84
N CYS A 25 -3.07 -5.49 -12.72
CA CYS A 25 -2.61 -4.60 -13.80
C CYS A 25 -1.08 -4.60 -13.98
N GLY A 26 -0.33 -5.33 -13.14
CA GLY A 26 1.14 -5.42 -13.21
C GLY A 26 1.90 -4.34 -12.43
N ASP A 27 1.21 -3.61 -11.54
CA ASP A 27 1.80 -2.59 -10.70
C ASP A 27 2.16 -3.10 -9.30
N ALA A 28 3.37 -2.79 -8.83
CA ALA A 28 3.69 -2.82 -7.41
C ALA A 28 3.02 -1.65 -6.67
N VAL A 29 2.74 -1.84 -5.38
CA VAL A 29 1.98 -0.91 -4.54
C VAL A 29 2.80 -0.48 -3.34
N VAL A 30 2.97 0.82 -3.11
CA VAL A 30 3.56 1.34 -1.87
C VAL A 30 2.44 1.94 -1.04
N TRP A 31 2.21 1.42 0.16
CA TRP A 31 1.08 1.83 0.99
C TRP A 31 1.52 2.62 2.22
N LYS A 32 1.05 3.87 2.34
CA LYS A 32 1.10 4.67 3.57
C LYS A 32 -0.28 4.68 4.24
N PRO A 33 -0.56 3.82 5.23
CA PRO A 33 -1.82 3.82 5.96
C PRO A 33 -1.89 5.02 6.91
N SER A 34 -3.09 5.42 7.32
CA SER A 34 -3.28 6.31 8.46
C SER A 34 -2.44 5.88 9.67
N GLU A 35 -1.74 6.83 10.28
CA GLU A 35 -0.96 6.64 11.51
C GLU A 35 -1.83 6.21 12.71
N LYS A 36 -3.16 6.34 12.62
CA LYS A 36 -4.11 5.86 13.63
C LYS A 36 -4.38 4.36 13.55
N THR A 37 -4.08 3.73 12.42
CA THR A 37 -4.40 2.32 12.14
C THR A 37 -3.21 1.54 11.57
N PRO A 38 -2.00 1.60 12.17
CA PRO A 38 -0.82 0.95 11.62
C PRO A 38 -0.86 -0.58 11.71
N LEU A 39 -1.50 -1.12 12.75
CA LEU A 39 -1.52 -2.56 13.01
C LEU A 39 -2.32 -3.33 11.97
N THR A 40 -3.43 -2.78 11.48
CA THR A 40 -4.20 -3.41 10.40
C THR A 40 -3.41 -3.47 9.11
N ALA A 41 -2.62 -2.43 8.82
CA ALA A 41 -1.76 -2.42 7.64
C ALA A 41 -0.62 -3.43 7.71
N LEU A 42 0.06 -3.53 8.86
CA LEU A 42 1.09 -4.54 9.09
C LEU A 42 0.51 -5.96 9.04
N ALA A 43 -0.71 -6.17 9.53
CA ALA A 43 -1.41 -7.46 9.41
C ALA A 43 -1.70 -7.81 7.94
N CYS A 44 -2.20 -6.86 7.15
CA CYS A 44 -2.41 -7.02 5.71
C CYS A 44 -1.09 -7.33 4.97
N GLU A 45 -0.01 -6.63 5.30
CA GLU A 45 1.32 -6.90 4.72
C GLU A 45 1.80 -8.31 5.06
N ALA A 46 1.64 -8.76 6.31
CA ALA A 46 1.99 -10.12 6.71
C ALA A 46 1.14 -11.18 5.97
N ILE A 47 -0.16 -10.93 5.80
CA ILE A 47 -1.05 -11.79 5.01
C ILE A 47 -0.58 -11.85 3.55
N PHE A 48 -0.25 -10.70 2.95
CA PHE A 48 0.26 -10.61 1.59
C PHE A 48 1.58 -11.38 1.42
N LYS A 49 2.53 -11.20 2.35
CA LYS A 49 3.81 -11.95 2.36
C LYS A 49 3.57 -13.47 2.40
N ARG A 50 2.58 -13.94 3.17
CA ARG A 50 2.18 -15.37 3.16
C ARG A 50 1.56 -15.81 1.83
N ALA A 51 0.81 -14.93 1.15
CA ALA A 51 0.27 -15.22 -0.18
C ALA A 51 1.39 -15.32 -1.22
N VAL A 52 2.32 -14.36 -1.25
CA VAL A 52 3.51 -14.38 -2.12
C VAL A 52 4.35 -15.65 -1.89
N LYS A 53 4.59 -16.03 -0.63
CA LYS A 53 5.30 -17.27 -0.31
C LYS A 53 4.62 -18.52 -0.87
N ARG A 54 3.28 -18.55 -0.90
CA ARG A 54 2.50 -19.66 -1.48
C ARG A 54 2.49 -19.63 -3.01
N PHE A 55 2.50 -18.45 -3.60
CA PHE A 55 2.56 -18.27 -5.06
C PHE A 55 3.90 -18.75 -5.63
N GLY A 56 4.99 -18.55 -4.88
CA GLY A 56 6.30 -19.09 -5.23
C GLY A 56 7.20 -18.07 -5.95
N PRO A 57 8.17 -18.53 -6.75
CA PRO A 57 9.26 -17.69 -7.27
C PRO A 57 8.81 -16.68 -8.33
N ASP A 58 7.63 -16.86 -8.91
CA ASP A 58 7.12 -16.02 -10.00
C ASP A 58 6.69 -14.63 -9.52
N ALA A 59 6.50 -14.42 -8.21
CA ALA A 59 6.17 -13.12 -7.66
C ALA A 59 7.44 -12.28 -7.41
N PRO A 60 7.56 -11.08 -8.03
CA PRO A 60 8.64 -10.16 -7.71
C PRO A 60 8.71 -9.82 -6.22
N GLN A 61 9.92 -9.54 -5.74
CA GLN A 61 10.09 -9.02 -4.38
C GLN A 61 9.58 -7.58 -4.29
N GLY A 62 9.04 -7.21 -3.12
CA GLY A 62 8.65 -5.82 -2.86
C GLY A 62 7.37 -5.35 -3.57
N LEU A 63 6.46 -6.27 -3.90
CA LEU A 63 5.20 -5.92 -4.57
C LEU A 63 4.25 -5.04 -3.74
N ALA A 64 4.29 -5.11 -2.40
CA ALA A 64 3.35 -4.38 -1.54
C ALA A 64 3.96 -3.91 -0.19
N PRO A 65 5.06 -3.13 -0.18
CA PRO A 65 5.61 -2.58 1.05
C PRO A 65 4.65 -1.61 1.75
N VAL A 66 4.70 -1.62 3.09
CA VAL A 66 3.97 -0.67 3.95
C VAL A 66 4.94 0.34 4.57
N LEU A 67 4.62 1.63 4.43
CA LEU A 67 5.36 2.74 5.00
C LEU A 67 4.61 3.27 6.23
N ILE A 68 5.14 2.96 7.42
CA ILE A 68 4.60 3.51 8.67
C ILE A 68 5.26 4.85 8.96
N GLY A 69 4.44 5.88 9.09
CA GLY A 69 4.91 7.23 9.43
C GLY A 69 3.78 8.24 9.39
N ASP A 70 4.11 9.46 9.78
CA ASP A 70 3.19 10.59 9.83
C ASP A 70 3.06 11.28 8.46
N ARG A 71 2.82 12.59 8.46
CA ARG A 71 2.73 13.43 7.28
C ARG A 71 4.01 13.41 6.43
N ALA A 72 5.20 13.42 7.05
CA ALA A 72 6.46 13.56 6.32
C ALA A 72 6.69 12.38 5.36
N VAL A 73 6.34 11.16 5.80
CA VAL A 73 6.41 9.96 4.94
C VAL A 73 5.38 10.01 3.80
N GLY A 74 4.20 10.59 4.06
CA GLY A 74 3.18 10.81 3.03
C GLY A 74 3.65 11.79 1.94
N GLU A 75 4.27 12.90 2.33
CA GLU A 75 4.82 13.89 1.39
C GLU A 75 5.92 13.27 0.52
N ILE A 76 6.83 12.49 1.12
CA ILE A 76 7.84 11.75 0.36
C ILE A 76 7.20 10.82 -0.67
N LEU A 77 6.14 10.08 -0.30
CA LEU A 77 5.46 9.16 -1.22
C LEU A 77 4.80 9.90 -2.39
N VAL A 78 4.14 11.03 -2.12
CA VAL A 78 3.40 11.82 -3.12
C VAL A 78 4.36 12.51 -4.09
N ASP A 79 5.49 13.03 -3.61
CA ASP A 79 6.45 13.77 -4.43
C ASP A 79 7.47 12.86 -5.14
N HIS A 80 7.41 11.54 -4.91
CA HIS A 80 8.43 10.63 -5.43
C HIS A 80 8.32 10.44 -6.95
N PRO A 81 9.38 10.74 -7.75
CA PRO A 81 9.30 10.75 -9.22
C PRO A 81 9.09 9.37 -9.84
N LYS A 82 9.29 8.28 -9.09
CA LYS A 82 9.00 6.90 -9.53
C LYS A 82 7.58 6.42 -9.20
N VAL A 83 6.72 7.27 -8.62
CA VAL A 83 5.33 6.96 -8.28
C VAL A 83 4.42 7.76 -9.23
N PRO A 84 4.17 7.26 -10.46
CA PRO A 84 3.39 7.99 -11.47
C PRO A 84 1.90 8.12 -11.13
N LEU A 85 1.39 7.34 -10.18
CA LEU A 85 -0.01 7.36 -9.75
C LEU A 85 -0.10 7.29 -8.23
N VAL A 86 -0.90 8.18 -7.64
CA VAL A 86 -1.25 8.18 -6.22
C VAL A 86 -2.77 8.07 -6.06
N SER A 87 -3.22 7.04 -5.34
CA SER A 87 -4.60 6.95 -4.83
C SER A 87 -4.63 7.48 -3.39
N ALA A 88 -5.20 8.66 -3.21
CA ALA A 88 -5.37 9.29 -1.89
C ALA A 88 -6.83 9.23 -1.43
N THR A 89 -7.04 8.77 -0.19
CA THR A 89 -8.34 8.82 0.48
C THR A 89 -8.16 9.51 1.83
N GLY A 90 -8.90 10.59 2.06
CA GLY A 90 -8.76 11.44 3.24
C GLY A 90 -9.77 12.60 3.23
N SER A 91 -9.51 13.63 4.03
CA SER A 91 -10.33 14.85 4.07
C SER A 91 -10.19 15.69 2.80
N THR A 92 -11.17 16.58 2.58
CA THR A 92 -11.10 17.68 1.58
C THR A 92 -10.14 18.77 2.02
#